data_AF-A0A436S548-F1
#
_entry.id   AF-A0A436S548-F1
#
_cell.length_a   1.000
_cell.length_b   1.000
_cell.length_c   1.000
_cell.angle_alpha   90.00
_cell.angle_beta   90.00
_cell.angle_gamma   90.00
#
_symmetry.space_group_name_H-M   'P 1'
#
loop_
_entity.id
_entity.type
_entity.pdbx_description
1 polymer ?
#
loop_
_entity_poly.entity_id
_entity_poly.type
_entity_poly.pdbx_seq_one_letter_code
_entity_poly.pdbx_strand_id
1 'polypeptide(L)'
;MFRFFSIRVLLFVASILPGAPAHAGLQFQAGQTDWGLHYITVSGDFAYQDDLSLFENQVRSNTATAVTFSSPGGNIQKAMELGRLIRRLGINTIQFRAVECASACSLAFLGGVIRYADPGSIGVHKSSFQGDVP
;
A
#
# COMPACT_ATOMS: atom_id res chain seq x y z
N MET A 1 24.25 62.54 -24.46
CA MET A 1 23.54 61.29 -24.86
C MET A 1 23.17 60.53 -23.60
N PHE A 2 21.90 60.58 -23.19
CA PHE A 2 21.37 59.90 -21.99
C PHE A 2 21.09 58.43 -22.32
N ARG A 3 21.64 57.50 -21.52
CA ARG A 3 21.30 56.06 -21.60
C ARG A 3 20.20 55.77 -20.58
N PHE A 4 18.96 55.61 -21.04
CA PHE A 4 17.86 55.12 -20.22
C PHE A 4 18.02 53.62 -19.99
N PHE A 5 18.21 53.21 -18.74
CA PHE A 5 18.24 51.80 -18.33
C PHE A 5 16.79 51.37 -18.07
N SER A 6 16.22 50.58 -18.98
CA SER A 6 14.86 50.05 -18.84
C SER A 6 14.88 48.84 -17.89
N ILE A 7 14.44 49.04 -16.64
CA ILE A 7 14.23 47.97 -15.67
C ILE A 7 12.91 47.28 -16.03
N ARG A 8 12.99 46.08 -16.64
CA ARG A 8 11.83 45.20 -16.78
C ARG A 8 11.62 44.45 -15.47
N VAL A 9 10.61 44.85 -14.71
CA VAL A 9 10.13 44.12 -13.53
C VAL A 9 9.43 42.85 -14.02
N LEU A 10 10.06 41.69 -13.82
CA LEU A 10 9.45 40.38 -14.01
C LEU A 10 8.57 40.07 -12.79
N LEU A 11 7.25 40.16 -12.95
CA LEU A 11 6.28 39.68 -11.96
C LEU A 11 6.28 38.14 -11.97
N PHE A 12 6.91 37.53 -10.97
CA PHE A 12 6.77 36.10 -10.68
C PHE A 12 5.41 35.85 -10.04
N VAL A 13 4.45 35.31 -10.80
CA VAL A 13 3.20 34.78 -10.24
C VAL A 13 3.51 33.40 -9.68
N ALA A 14 3.64 33.30 -8.35
CA ALA A 14 3.80 32.02 -7.66
C ALA A 14 2.48 31.24 -7.73
N SER A 15 2.42 30.21 -8.57
CA SER A 15 1.29 29.28 -8.63
C SER A 15 1.33 28.38 -7.40
N ILE A 16 0.41 28.59 -6.46
CA ILE A 16 0.22 27.70 -5.31
C ILE A 16 -0.48 26.44 -5.82
N LEU A 17 0.28 25.36 -6.05
CA LEU A 17 -0.28 24.03 -6.24
C LEU A 17 -0.74 23.51 -4.87
N PRO A 18 -2.03 23.19 -4.66
CA PRO A 18 -2.46 22.54 -3.44
C PRO A 18 -1.82 21.15 -3.37
N GLY A 19 -0.90 20.95 -2.43
CA GLY A 19 -0.30 19.65 -2.17
C GLY A 19 -1.39 18.68 -1.70
N ALA A 20 -1.58 17.57 -2.42
CA ALA A 20 -2.37 16.46 -1.91
C ALA A 20 -1.71 15.94 -0.62
N PRO A 21 -2.47 15.54 0.40
CA PRO A 21 -1.89 14.95 1.59
C PRO A 21 -1.13 13.67 1.16
N ALA A 22 0.17 13.64 1.41
CA ALA A 22 0.93 12.40 1.35
C ALA A 22 0.50 11.56 2.56
N HIS A 23 -0.52 10.72 2.38
CA HIS A 23 -0.87 9.72 3.38
C HIS A 23 0.24 8.67 3.40
N ALA A 24 1.11 8.76 4.40
CA ALA A 24 2.02 7.67 4.76
C ALA A 24 1.19 6.54 5.40
N GLY A 25 1.48 5.29 5.04
CA GLY A 25 0.74 4.12 5.52
C GLY A 25 -0.13 3.43 4.48
N LEU A 26 -0.93 2.46 4.93
CA LEU A 26 -1.72 1.61 4.07
C LEU A 26 -3.00 2.28 3.57
N GLN A 27 -3.37 2.01 2.32
CA GLN A 27 -4.70 2.28 1.78
C GLN A 27 -5.38 1.00 1.30
N PHE A 28 -6.71 0.99 1.38
CA PHE A 28 -7.54 -0.16 1.03
C PHE A 28 -8.60 0.27 0.02
N GLN A 29 -8.50 -0.24 -1.20
CA GLN A 29 -9.46 0.06 -2.26
C GLN A 29 -10.19 -1.21 -2.67
N ALA A 30 -11.53 -1.20 -2.63
CA ALA A 30 -12.28 -2.31 -3.23
C ALA A 30 -12.33 -2.19 -4.75
N GLY A 31 -12.35 -3.34 -5.41
CA GLY A 31 -12.61 -3.48 -6.82
C GLY A 31 -13.42 -4.74 -7.11
N GLN A 32 -13.88 -4.83 -8.35
CA GLN A 32 -14.54 -6.01 -8.88
C GLN A 32 -13.93 -6.31 -10.24
N THR A 33 -13.69 -7.58 -10.54
CA THR A 33 -13.28 -8.02 -11.88
C THR A 33 -14.51 -8.15 -12.79
N ASP A 34 -14.28 -8.22 -14.10
CA ASP A 34 -15.36 -8.42 -15.09
C ASP A 34 -16.15 -9.73 -14.88
N TRP A 35 -15.55 -10.72 -14.20
CA TRP A 35 -16.19 -11.99 -13.84
C TRP A 35 -16.91 -11.96 -12.50
N GLY A 36 -17.03 -10.78 -11.87
CA GLY A 36 -17.76 -10.58 -10.63
C GLY A 36 -16.97 -10.87 -9.35
N LEU A 37 -15.68 -11.22 -9.42
CA LEU A 37 -14.84 -11.41 -8.23
C LEU A 37 -14.62 -10.07 -7.52
N HIS A 38 -15.06 -9.96 -6.26
CA HIS A 38 -14.80 -8.81 -5.40
C HIS A 38 -13.46 -8.95 -4.69
N TYR A 39 -12.62 -7.92 -4.76
CA TYR A 39 -11.29 -7.94 -4.18
C TYR A 39 -10.92 -6.61 -3.53
N ILE A 40 -9.92 -6.64 -2.66
CA ILE A 40 -9.30 -5.44 -2.08
C ILE A 40 -7.88 -5.28 -2.64
N THR A 41 -7.51 -4.08 -3.05
CA THR A 41 -6.11 -3.69 -3.26
C THR A 41 -5.58 -3.03 -2.00
N VAL A 42 -4.48 -3.56 -1.47
CA VAL A 42 -3.72 -2.98 -0.37
C VAL A 42 -2.52 -2.24 -0.96
N SER A 43 -2.44 -0.93 -0.79
CA SER A 43 -1.33 -0.10 -1.30
C SER A 43 -0.63 0.66 -0.19
N GLY A 44 0.58 1.15 -0.48
CA GLY A 44 1.37 1.96 0.46
C GLY A 44 2.30 1.12 1.32
N ASP A 45 3.05 1.79 2.20
CA ASP A 45 3.95 1.15 3.15
C ASP A 45 3.19 0.70 4.41
N PHE A 46 3.69 -0.35 5.06
CA PHE A 46 3.17 -0.79 6.36
C PHE A 46 3.69 0.15 7.45
N ALA A 47 2.87 1.06 7.95
CA ALA A 47 3.20 1.98 9.03
C ALA A 47 2.79 1.42 10.41
N TYR A 48 3.46 1.87 11.47
CA TYR A 48 3.17 1.39 12.84
C TYR A 48 1.72 1.70 13.27
N GLN A 49 1.23 2.87 12.88
CA GLN A 49 -0.07 3.42 13.25
C GLN A 49 -1.22 3.04 12.31
N ASP A 50 -0.99 2.17 11.32
CA ASP A 50 -2.06 1.77 10.40
C ASP A 50 -3.24 1.14 11.15
N ASP A 51 -4.43 1.66 10.85
CA ASP A 51 -5.70 1.15 11.33
C ASP A 51 -6.23 0.07 10.37
N LEU A 52 -6.06 -1.19 10.79
CA LEU A 52 -6.51 -2.34 10.01
C LEU A 52 -8.02 -2.58 10.09
N SER A 53 -8.76 -1.86 10.94
CA SER A 53 -10.23 -1.91 10.94
C SER A 53 -10.81 -1.41 9.61
N LEU A 54 -10.11 -0.49 8.94
CA LEU A 54 -10.48 0.00 7.60
C LEU A 54 -10.44 -1.13 6.56
N PHE A 55 -9.42 -2.00 6.63
CA PHE A 55 -9.35 -3.19 5.77
C PHE A 55 -10.51 -4.15 6.03
N GLU A 56 -10.77 -4.47 7.30
CA GLU A 56 -11.87 -5.37 7.66
C GLU A 56 -13.23 -4.83 7.20
N ASN A 57 -13.47 -3.52 7.40
CA ASN A 57 -14.68 -2.86 6.91
C ASN A 57 -14.79 -2.96 5.40
N GLN A 58 -13.72 -2.70 4.66
CA GLN A 58 -13.73 -2.79 3.21
C GLN A 58 -14.03 -4.22 2.73
N VAL A 59 -13.44 -5.23 3.37
CA VAL A 59 -13.72 -6.65 3.07
C VAL A 59 -15.20 -6.97 3.30
N ARG A 60 -15.76 -6.59 4.45
CA ARG A 60 -17.16 -6.91 4.81
C ARG A 60 -18.16 -6.16 3.92
N SER A 61 -17.99 -4.86 3.75
CA SER A 61 -18.92 -4.01 3.00
C SER A 61 -18.95 -4.31 1.50
N ASN A 62 -17.86 -4.86 0.95
CA ASN A 62 -17.77 -5.18 -0.48
C ASN A 62 -17.81 -6.68 -0.75
N THR A 63 -18.07 -7.51 0.27
CA THR A 63 -18.06 -8.98 0.17
C THR A 63 -16.81 -9.50 -0.54
N ALA A 64 -15.66 -8.88 -0.26
CA ALA A 64 -14.42 -9.21 -0.93
C ALA A 64 -13.99 -10.64 -0.56
N THR A 65 -13.45 -11.37 -1.54
CA THR A 65 -12.97 -12.76 -1.37
C THR A 65 -11.48 -12.90 -1.63
N ALA A 66 -10.86 -11.86 -2.20
CA ALA A 66 -9.44 -11.82 -2.51
C ALA A 66 -8.81 -10.48 -2.13
N VAL A 67 -7.50 -10.49 -1.95
CA VAL A 67 -6.68 -9.30 -1.76
C VAL A 67 -5.44 -9.37 -2.65
N THR A 68 -5.05 -8.23 -3.21
CA THR A 68 -3.80 -8.02 -3.96
C THR A 68 -3.02 -6.86 -3.36
N PHE A 69 -1.70 -6.81 -3.58
CA PHE A 69 -0.82 -5.82 -2.97
C PHE A 69 -0.08 -4.98 -4.01
N SER A 70 0.07 -3.70 -3.69
CA SER A 70 0.94 -2.72 -4.34
C SER A 70 1.74 -2.00 -3.25
N SER A 71 2.68 -2.71 -2.64
CA SER A 71 3.39 -2.27 -1.44
C SER A 71 4.89 -2.60 -1.48
N PRO A 72 5.77 -1.63 -1.16
CA PRO A 72 7.20 -1.88 -0.97
C PRO A 72 7.50 -2.60 0.36
N GLY A 73 6.49 -2.87 1.20
CA GLY A 73 6.65 -3.40 2.55
C GLY A 73 6.71 -2.30 3.61
N GLY A 74 7.51 -2.48 4.66
CA GLY A 74 7.57 -1.57 5.80
C GLY A 74 7.63 -2.32 7.13
N ASN A 75 6.78 -1.93 8.07
CA ASN A 75 6.70 -2.52 9.40
C ASN A 75 6.28 -3.99 9.37
N ILE A 76 7.17 -4.86 9.85
CA ILE A 76 6.97 -6.31 9.88
C ILE A 76 5.81 -6.72 10.80
N GLN A 77 5.71 -6.09 11.97
CA GLN A 77 4.65 -6.41 12.94
C GLN A 77 3.27 -6.09 12.36
N LYS A 78 3.11 -4.93 11.73
CA LYS A 78 1.87 -4.51 11.08
C LYS A 78 1.52 -5.42 9.89
N ALA A 79 2.52 -5.81 9.09
CA ALA A 79 2.31 -6.76 8.00
C ALA A 79 1.85 -8.14 8.50
N MET A 80 2.44 -8.64 9.59
CA MET A 80 1.97 -9.87 10.24
C MET A 80 0.56 -9.72 10.83
N GLU A 81 0.23 -8.57 11.42
CA GLU A 81 -1.12 -8.27 11.91
C GLU A 81 -2.15 -8.33 10.77
N LEU A 82 -1.86 -7.68 9.63
CA LEU A 82 -2.70 -7.74 8.44
C LEU A 82 -2.80 -9.16 7.90
N GLY A 83 -1.68 -9.90 7.81
CA GLY A 83 -1.68 -11.30 7.38
C GLY A 83 -2.55 -12.20 8.28
N ARG A 84 -2.50 -12.01 9.61
CA ARG A 84 -3.39 -12.72 10.54
C ARG A 84 -4.86 -12.32 10.35
N LEU A 85 -5.13 -11.05 10.07
CA LEU A 85 -6.49 -10.57 9.80
C LEU A 85 -7.05 -11.17 8.50
N ILE A 86 -6.29 -11.16 7.41
CA ILE A 86 -6.61 -11.83 6.14
C ILE A 86 -6.97 -13.30 6.39
N ARG A 87 -6.14 -14.01 7.18
CA ARG A 87 -6.39 -15.41 7.54
C ARG A 87 -7.70 -15.58 8.30
N ARG A 88 -7.97 -14.75 9.31
CA ARG A 88 -9.20 -14.83 10.12
C ARG A 88 -10.46 -14.56 9.31
N LEU A 89 -10.38 -13.66 8.32
CA LEU A 89 -11.49 -13.32 7.43
C LEU A 89 -11.70 -14.34 6.28
N GLY A 90 -10.82 -15.34 6.15
CA GLY A 90 -10.95 -16.37 5.10
C GLY A 90 -10.64 -15.86 3.69
N ILE A 91 -9.84 -14.79 3.57
CA ILE A 91 -9.57 -14.11 2.30
C ILE A 91 -8.40 -14.77 1.55
N ASN A 92 -8.52 -14.87 0.23
CA ASN A 92 -7.45 -15.35 -0.65
C ASN A 92 -6.45 -14.24 -0.96
N THR A 93 -5.19 -14.59 -1.19
CA THR A 93 -4.17 -13.62 -1.63
C THR A 93 -3.74 -13.92 -3.06
N ILE A 94 -3.69 -12.89 -3.89
CA ILE A 94 -3.33 -12.98 -5.31
C ILE A 94 -2.29 -11.90 -5.58
N GLN A 95 -1.12 -12.26 -6.09
CA GLN A 95 -0.07 -11.30 -6.42
C GLN A 95 0.32 -11.39 -7.90
N PHE A 96 0.06 -10.31 -8.63
CA PHE A 96 0.43 -10.18 -10.04
C PHE A 96 1.83 -9.59 -10.19
N ARG A 97 2.55 -9.98 -11.25
CA ARG A 97 3.90 -9.43 -11.53
C ARG A 97 3.89 -7.92 -11.79
N ALA A 98 2.77 -7.37 -12.27
CA ALA A 98 2.64 -5.96 -12.64
C ALA A 98 2.61 -5.00 -11.43
N VAL A 99 2.41 -5.51 -10.22
CA VAL A 99 2.31 -4.73 -8.99
C VAL A 99 3.31 -5.23 -7.94
N GLU A 100 3.86 -4.31 -7.17
CA GLU A 100 4.90 -4.61 -6.20
C GLU A 100 4.34 -5.28 -4.94
N CYS A 101 5.01 -6.34 -4.48
CA CYS A 101 4.91 -6.80 -3.10
C CYS A 101 6.29 -7.23 -2.62
N ALA A 102 6.94 -6.35 -1.86
CA ALA A 102 8.31 -6.56 -1.39
C ALA A 102 8.40 -6.55 0.14
N SER A 103 9.48 -7.12 0.68
CA SER A 103 9.82 -7.01 2.10
C SER A 103 8.69 -7.53 3.01
N ALA A 104 8.26 -6.74 3.99
CA ALA A 104 7.17 -7.05 4.91
C ALA A 104 5.84 -7.38 4.20
N CYS A 105 5.58 -6.86 2.99
CA CYS A 105 4.36 -7.19 2.24
C CYS A 105 4.18 -8.70 2.06
N SER A 106 5.29 -9.42 1.83
CA SER A 106 5.28 -10.88 1.69
C SER A 106 4.65 -11.58 2.90
N LEU A 107 4.81 -11.04 4.11
CA LEU A 107 4.23 -11.59 5.34
C LEU A 107 2.71 -11.41 5.39
N ALA A 108 2.18 -10.29 4.90
CA ALA A 108 0.75 -10.09 4.77
C ALA A 108 0.15 -11.02 3.70
N PHE A 109 0.83 -11.15 2.56
CA PHE A 109 0.45 -12.08 1.49
C PHE A 109 0.37 -13.53 1.97
N LEU A 110 1.26 -13.96 2.87
CA LEU A 110 1.22 -15.30 3.44
C LEU A 110 -0.01 -15.56 4.33
N GLY A 111 -0.78 -14.52 4.69
CA GLY A 111 -2.03 -14.63 5.41
C GLY A 111 -3.16 -15.36 4.65
N GLY A 112 -3.11 -15.38 3.30
CA GLY A 112 -4.17 -15.96 2.48
C GLY A 112 -4.49 -17.42 2.81
N VAL A 113 -5.77 -17.81 2.65
CA VAL A 113 -6.19 -19.23 2.76
C VAL A 113 -5.87 -20.02 1.49
N ILE A 114 -6.08 -19.40 0.32
CA ILE A 114 -5.49 -19.79 -0.95
C ILE A 114 -4.55 -18.66 -1.38
N ARG A 115 -3.37 -19.02 -1.90
CA ARG A 115 -2.33 -18.06 -2.30
C ARG A 115 -1.95 -18.31 -3.75
N TYR A 116 -2.15 -17.32 -4.60
CA TYR A 116 -1.68 -17.34 -5.99
C TYR A 116 -0.66 -16.22 -6.18
N ALA A 117 0.46 -16.52 -6.84
CA ALA A 117 1.45 -15.52 -7.18
C ALA A 117 2.05 -15.85 -8.55
N ASP A 118 2.12 -14.84 -9.42
CA ASP A 118 2.90 -14.95 -10.64
C ASP A 118 4.39 -15.19 -10.30
N PRO A 119 5.15 -15.92 -11.13
CA PRO A 119 6.57 -16.11 -10.90
C PRO A 119 7.30 -14.76 -10.74
N GLY A 120 8.02 -14.60 -9.62
CA GLY A 120 8.79 -13.39 -9.32
C GLY A 120 7.96 -12.17 -8.90
N SER A 121 6.67 -12.31 -8.58
CA SER A 121 5.84 -11.19 -8.14
C SER A 121 5.98 -10.83 -6.66
N ILE A 122 6.76 -11.61 -5.90
CA ILE A 122 7.00 -11.39 -4.47
C ILE A 122 8.50 -11.25 -4.22
N GLY A 123 8.89 -10.10 -3.68
CA GLY A 123 10.26 -9.81 -3.23
C GLY A 123 10.44 -10.14 -1.75
N VAL A 124 11.39 -11.02 -1.43
CA VAL A 124 11.75 -11.37 -0.04
C VAL A 124 13.19 -10.97 0.25
N HIS A 125 13.45 -10.55 1.49
CA HIS A 125 14.79 -10.34 2.01
C HIS A 125 14.81 -10.60 3.52
N LYS A 126 16.02 -10.70 4.11
CA LYS A 126 16.16 -10.91 5.56
C LYS A 126 15.65 -9.69 6.33
N SER A 127 14.88 -9.94 7.37
CA SER A 127 14.54 -8.96 8.42
C SER A 127 15.52 -9.06 9.59
N SER A 128 15.90 -7.94 10.18
CA SER A 128 16.61 -7.89 11.46
C SER A 128 15.76 -7.19 12.49
N PHE A 129 15.64 -7.78 13.67
CA PHE A 129 15.00 -7.17 14.82
C PHE A 129 16.08 -6.85 15.84
N GLN A 130 16.09 -5.62 16.34
CA GLN A 130 16.89 -5.27 17.50
C GLN A 130 15.99 -5.50 18.70
N GLY A 131 16.16 -6.62 19.38
CA GLY A 131 15.41 -6.94 20.58
C GLY A 131 16.29 -6.72 21.80
N ASP A 132 15.75 -6.04 22.82
CA ASP A 132 15.77 -6.66 24.14
C ASP A 132 14.58 -7.63 24.13
N VAL A 133 14.88 -8.92 24.07
CA VAL A 133 13.91 -10.00 24.32
C VAL A 133 13.82 -10.11 25.84
N PRO A 134 12.67 -9.88 26.48
CA PRO A 134 12.49 -10.22 27.89
C PRO A 134 12.63 -11.73 28.14
#